data_AF-A0AAW6LXZ3-F1
#
_entry.id   AF-A0AAW6LXZ3-F1
#
_cell.length_a   1.000
_cell.length_b   1.000
_cell.length_c   1.000
_cell.angle_alpha   90.00
_cell.angle_beta   90.00
_cell.angle_gamma   90.00
#
_symmetry.space_group_name_H-M   'P 1'
#
loop_
_entity.id
_entity.type
_entity.pdbx_description
1 polymer ?
#
loop_
_entity_poly.entity_id
_entity_poly.type
_entity_poly.pdbx_seq_one_letter_code
_entity_poly.pdbx_strand_id
1 'polypeptide(L)'
;MNDTALTRVEKACVDLTHAAEVVTFTAVATRAQIGRATLYRDLKLRAVVDEHRIRQIDARTLSGLATEVAHLRTALEALAGRVSRHEEQLRRMTASPRKR
;
A
#
# COMPACT_ATOMS: atom_id res chain seq x y z
N MET A 1 -13.09 11.68 -19.01
CA MET A 1 -13.73 10.34 -19.03
C MET A 1 -12.75 9.17 -18.80
N ASN A 2 -11.45 9.29 -19.13
CA ASN A 2 -10.48 8.20 -18.84
C ASN A 2 -9.93 8.19 -17.40
N ASP A 3 -9.92 9.33 -16.69
CA ASP A 3 -9.54 9.36 -15.26
C ASP A 3 -10.45 8.48 -14.40
N THR A 4 -11.75 8.48 -14.68
CA THR A 4 -12.71 7.62 -13.96
C THR A 4 -12.54 6.13 -14.27
N ALA A 5 -11.92 5.79 -15.40
CA ALA A 5 -11.56 4.40 -15.71
C ALA A 5 -10.27 4.01 -15.00
N LEU A 6 -9.28 4.90 -14.98
CA LEU A 6 -8.00 4.72 -14.30
C LEU A 6 -8.20 4.51 -12.79
N THR A 7 -8.94 5.39 -12.11
CA THR A 7 -9.22 5.26 -10.67
C THR A 7 -9.96 3.96 -10.33
N ARG A 8 -10.86 3.49 -11.20
CA ARG A 8 -11.56 2.21 -11.01
C ARG A 8 -10.61 1.01 -11.17
N VAL A 9 -9.69 1.07 -12.12
CA VAL A 9 -8.65 0.04 -12.32
C VAL A 9 -7.69 0.00 -11.15
N GLU A 10 -7.21 1.14 -10.68
CA GLU A 10 -6.34 1.25 -9.49
C GLU A 10 -7.03 0.66 -8.25
N LYS A 11 -8.28 1.07 -7.99
CA LYS A 11 -9.09 0.54 -6.90
C LYS A 11 -9.26 -0.98 -7.01
N ALA A 12 -9.59 -1.49 -8.20
CA ALA A 12 -9.74 -2.93 -8.43
C ALA A 12 -8.45 -3.72 -8.17
N CYS A 13 -7.29 -3.18 -8.53
CA CYS A 13 -5.99 -3.80 -8.24
C CYS A 13 -5.69 -3.84 -6.74
N VAL A 14 -5.99 -2.77 -6.01
CA VAL A 14 -5.85 -2.70 -4.55
C VAL A 14 -6.78 -3.69 -3.86
N ASP A 15 -8.05 -3.74 -4.27
CA ASP A 15 -9.06 -4.64 -3.73
C ASP A 15 -8.66 -6.12 -3.94
N LEU A 16 -8.12 -6.47 -5.13
CA LEU A 16 -7.59 -7.81 -5.42
C LEU A 16 -6.42 -8.17 -4.50
N THR A 17 -5.52 -7.21 -4.27
CA THR A 17 -4.36 -7.40 -3.40
C THR A 17 -4.79 -7.61 -1.95
N HIS A 18 -5.74 -6.81 -1.46
CA HIS A 18 -6.33 -6.94 -0.12
C HIS A 18 -7.07 -8.27 0.06
N ALA A 19 -7.75 -8.77 -0.97
CA ALA A 19 -8.42 -10.07 -0.96
C ALA A 19 -7.46 -11.26 -1.13
N ALA A 20 -6.14 -11.01 -1.24
CA ALA A 20 -5.12 -12.00 -1.57
C ALA A 20 -5.37 -12.76 -2.91
N GLU A 21 -6.22 -12.20 -3.78
CA GLU A 21 -6.54 -12.71 -5.11
C GLU A 21 -5.45 -12.30 -6.11
N VAL A 22 -5.21 -13.11 -7.14
CA VAL A 22 -4.19 -12.81 -8.15
C VAL A 22 -4.63 -11.66 -9.06
N VAL A 23 -3.78 -10.63 -9.16
CA VAL A 23 -3.98 -9.51 -10.09
C VAL A 23 -3.79 -10.00 -11.52
N THR A 24 -4.90 -10.15 -12.22
CA THR A 24 -4.94 -10.51 -13.64
C THR A 24 -5.81 -9.53 -14.41
N PHE A 25 -5.53 -9.34 -15.70
CA PHE A 25 -6.36 -8.50 -16.58
C PHE A 25 -7.83 -8.88 -16.55
N THR A 26 -8.14 -10.19 -16.45
CA THR A 26 -9.52 -10.66 -16.36
C THR A 26 -10.17 -10.26 -15.04
N ALA A 27 -9.48 -10.47 -13.91
CA ALA A 27 -10.01 -10.13 -12.60
C ALA A 27 -10.20 -8.62 -12.43
N VAL A 28 -9.25 -7.81 -12.92
CA VAL A 28 -9.34 -6.36 -12.93
C VAL A 28 -10.49 -5.87 -13.83
N ALA A 29 -10.63 -6.43 -15.03
CA ALA A 29 -11.73 -6.08 -15.95
C ALA A 29 -13.10 -6.31 -15.31
N THR A 30 -13.28 -7.46 -14.65
CA THR A 30 -14.51 -7.81 -13.94
C THR A 30 -14.78 -6.85 -12.78
N ARG A 31 -13.77 -6.60 -11.93
CA ARG A 31 -13.94 -5.80 -10.70
C ARG A 31 -14.05 -4.29 -10.98
N ALA A 32 -13.35 -3.77 -11.99
CA ALA A 32 -13.44 -2.38 -12.43
C ALA A 32 -14.67 -2.11 -13.34
N GLN A 33 -15.37 -3.16 -13.78
CA GLN A 33 -16.46 -3.10 -14.76
C GLN A 33 -16.04 -2.39 -16.05
N ILE A 34 -14.93 -2.89 -16.65
CA ILE A 34 -14.38 -2.39 -17.90
C ILE A 34 -14.14 -3.58 -18.83
N GLY A 35 -14.45 -3.42 -20.12
CA GLY A 35 -14.17 -4.45 -21.11
C GLY A 35 -12.67 -4.75 -21.20
N ARG A 36 -12.30 -6.04 -21.26
CA ARG A 36 -10.90 -6.47 -21.43
C ARG A 36 -10.22 -5.81 -22.64
N ALA A 37 -10.94 -5.62 -23.73
CA ALA A 37 -10.43 -4.95 -24.93
C ALA A 37 -9.98 -3.51 -24.64
N THR A 38 -10.71 -2.78 -23.79
CA THR A 38 -10.34 -1.41 -23.39
C THR A 38 -9.08 -1.41 -22.53
N LEU A 39 -8.98 -2.35 -21.58
CA LEU A 39 -7.78 -2.54 -20.75
C LEU A 39 -6.52 -2.86 -21.56
N TYR A 40 -6.65 -3.62 -22.66
CA TYR A 40 -5.51 -3.94 -23.53
C TYR A 40 -5.16 -2.81 -24.50
N ARG A 41 -6.14 -2.02 -24.95
CA ARG A 41 -5.96 -0.95 -25.94
C ARG A 41 -5.44 0.35 -25.31
N ASP A 42 -5.79 0.64 -24.06
CA ASP A 42 -5.29 1.81 -23.34
C ASP A 42 -3.98 1.48 -22.63
N LEU A 43 -2.88 2.05 -23.11
CA LEU A 43 -1.54 1.82 -22.56
C LEU A 43 -1.41 2.24 -21.09
N LYS A 44 -2.16 3.27 -20.64
CA LYS A 44 -2.12 3.72 -19.25
C LYS A 44 -2.80 2.71 -18.34
N LEU A 45 -3.99 2.24 -18.72
CA LEU A 45 -4.70 1.21 -17.95
C LEU A 45 -3.91 -0.09 -17.91
N ARG A 46 -3.26 -0.46 -19.03
CA ARG A 46 -2.38 -1.62 -19.09
C ARG A 46 -1.19 -1.51 -18.13
N ALA A 47 -0.51 -0.36 -18.13
CA ALA A 47 0.66 -0.14 -17.29
C ALA A 47 0.33 -0.29 -15.80
N VAL A 48 -0.80 0.25 -15.34
CA VAL A 48 -1.24 0.10 -13.94
C VAL A 48 -1.45 -1.37 -13.57
N VAL A 49 -2.13 -2.14 -14.42
CA VAL A 49 -2.37 -3.58 -14.13
C VAL A 49 -1.06 -4.37 -14.12
N ASP A 50 -0.16 -4.10 -15.06
CA ASP A 50 1.13 -4.78 -15.13
C ASP A 50 2.02 -4.44 -13.92
N GLU A 51 2.04 -3.18 -13.46
CA GLU A 51 2.77 -2.76 -12.26
C GLU A 51 2.26 -3.46 -11.00
N HIS A 52 0.94 -3.44 -10.76
CA HIS A 52 0.35 -4.12 -9.61
C HIS A 52 0.58 -5.64 -9.64
N ARG A 53 0.58 -6.24 -10.84
CA ARG A 53 0.87 -7.65 -11.02
C ARG A 53 2.32 -7.98 -10.68
N ILE A 54 3.29 -7.19 -11.16
CA ILE A 54 4.71 -7.37 -10.85
C ILE A 54 4.94 -7.22 -9.35
N ARG A 55 4.40 -6.16 -8.75
CA ARG A 55 4.50 -5.90 -7.32
C ARG A 55 3.92 -7.04 -6.48
N GLN A 56 2.81 -7.64 -6.91
CA GLN A 56 2.23 -8.79 -6.23
C GLN A 56 3.08 -10.06 -6.36
N ILE A 57 3.67 -10.30 -7.54
CA ILE A 57 4.61 -11.41 -7.75
C ILE A 57 5.81 -11.24 -6.83
N ASP A 58 6.40 -10.05 -6.80
CA ASP A 58 7.53 -9.72 -5.94
C ASP A 58 7.16 -9.90 -4.46
N ALA A 59 6.01 -9.39 -4.02
CA ALA A 59 5.51 -9.57 -2.64
C ALA A 59 5.23 -11.04 -2.26
N ARG A 60 4.91 -11.89 -3.23
CA ARG A 60 4.75 -13.35 -3.03
C ARG A 60 6.08 -14.11 -3.04
N THR A 61 7.19 -13.48 -3.42
CA THR A 61 8.51 -14.09 -3.23
C THR A 61 8.93 -13.99 -1.77
N LEU A 62 9.68 -15.00 -1.28
CA LEU A 62 10.22 -14.99 0.08
C LEU A 62 11.10 -13.75 0.34
N SER A 63 11.78 -13.24 -0.69
CA SER A 63 12.56 -11.99 -0.67
C SER A 63 11.69 -10.73 -0.56
N GLY A 64 10.54 -10.68 -1.25
CA GLY A 64 9.62 -9.55 -1.14
C GLY A 64 8.96 -9.50 0.24
N LEU A 65 8.55 -10.67 0.76
CA LEU A 65 8.04 -10.77 2.14
C LEU A 65 9.11 -10.36 3.17
N ALA A 66 10.36 -10.78 2.99
CA ALA A 66 11.45 -10.38 3.87
C ALA A 66 11.68 -8.84 3.86
N THR A 67 11.59 -8.22 2.69
CA THR A 67 11.70 -6.76 2.52
C THR A 67 10.56 -6.02 3.23
N GLU A 68 9.32 -6.47 3.06
CA GLU A 68 8.15 -5.88 3.72
C GLU A 68 8.23 -6.03 5.25
N VAL A 69 8.65 -7.18 5.76
CA VAL A 69 8.88 -7.38 7.20
C VAL A 69 9.99 -6.46 7.73
N ALA A 70 11.07 -6.23 6.97
CA ALA A 70 12.13 -5.31 7.35
C ALA A 70 11.64 -3.85 7.39
N HIS A 71 10.82 -3.43 6.43
CA HIS A 71 10.18 -2.12 6.43
C HIS A 71 9.26 -1.93 7.63
N LEU A 72 8.40 -2.91 7.93
CA LEU A 72 7.51 -2.84 9.09
C LEU A 72 8.28 -2.75 10.41
N ARG A 73 9.36 -3.52 10.57
CA ARG A 73 10.25 -3.43 11.74
C ARG A 73 10.83 -2.03 11.89
N THR A 74 11.34 -1.46 10.80
CA THR A 74 11.92 -0.10 10.80
C THR A 74 10.88 0.95 11.21
N ALA A 75 9.66 0.85 10.68
CA ALA A 75 8.56 1.75 11.03
C ALA A 75 8.16 1.63 12.51
N LEU A 76 8.10 0.41 13.04
CA LEU A 76 7.80 0.15 14.45
C LEU A 76 8.89 0.69 15.39
N GLU A 77 10.17 0.53 15.03
CA GLU A 77 11.28 1.08 15.80
C GLU A 77 11.25 2.62 15.83
N ALA A 78 10.96 3.25 14.68
CA ALA A 78 10.79 4.69 14.61
C ALA A 78 9.63 5.18 15.48
N LEU A 79 8.52 4.43 15.52
CA LEU A 79 7.38 4.73 16.39
C LEU A 79 7.75 4.57 17.87
N ALA A 80 8.41 3.50 18.26
CA ALA A 80 8.89 3.28 19.62
C ALA A 80 9.80 4.42 20.08
N GLY A 81 10.75 4.84 19.23
CA GLY A 81 11.61 5.99 19.53
C GLY A 81 10.87 7.33 19.65
N ARG A 82 9.73 7.50 18.97
CA ARG A 82 8.86 8.68 19.17
C ARG A 82 8.11 8.60 20.49
N VAL A 83 7.57 7.44 20.85
CA VAL A 83 6.85 7.23 22.12
C VAL A 83 7.78 7.49 23.30
N SER A 84 8.98 6.90 23.33
CA SER A 84 9.95 7.11 24.42
C SER A 84 10.33 8.58 24.58
N ARG A 85 10.48 9.33 23.48
CA ARG A 85 10.74 10.78 23.53
C ARG A 85 9.56 11.56 24.10
N HIS A 86 8.33 11.23 23.70
CA HIS A 86 7.14 11.87 24.25
C HIS A 86 6.97 11.58 25.74
N GLU A 87 7.16 10.35 26.18
CA GLU A 87 7.11 10.00 27.60
C GLU A 87 8.16 10.76 28.42
N GLU A 88 9.38 10.90 27.88
CA GLU A 88 10.44 11.65 28.53
C GLU A 88 10.12 13.15 28.62
N GLN A 89 9.53 13.72 27.57
CA GLN A 89 9.07 15.10 27.58
C GLN A 89 7.97 15.30 28.63
N LEU A 90 7.00 14.39 28.71
CA LEU A 90 5.93 14.43 29.72
C LEU A 90 6.52 14.35 31.13
N ARG A 91 7.45 13.41 31.37
CA ARG A 91 8.16 13.29 32.67
C ARG A 91 8.84 14.60 33.07
N ARG A 92 9.54 15.27 32.15
CA ARG A 92 10.19 16.56 32.43
C ARG A 92 9.20 17.67 32.74
N MET A 93 8.07 17.71 32.05
CA MET A 93 7.01 18.70 32.29
C MET A 93 6.29 18.47 33.62
N THR A 94 6.10 17.22 34.05
CA THR A 94 5.47 16.89 35.33
C THR A 94 6.45 16.95 36.50
N ALA A 95 7.73 16.66 36.27
CA ALA A 95 8.78 16.71 37.30
C ALA A 95 9.35 18.11 37.52
N SER A 96 9.14 19.05 36.59
CA SER A 96 9.37 20.47 36.84
C SER A 96 8.21 20.99 37.70
N PRO A 97 8.41 21.26 39.01
CA PRO A 97 7.38 21.91 39.77
C PRO A 97 7.22 23.29 39.13
N ARG A 98 6.00 23.65 38.72
CA ARG A 98 5.66 25.04 38.46
C ARG A 98 6.06 25.84 39.72
N LYS A 99 7.22 26.48 39.69
CA LYS A 99 7.56 27.53 40.66
C LYS A 99 6.57 28.66 40.43
N ARG A 100 5.51 28.69 41.23
CA ARG A 100 4.68 29.86 41.48
C ARG A 100 3.95 29.68 42.79
#